data_AF-A0A258B536-F1
#
_entry.id   AF-A0A258B536-F1
#
_cell.length_a   1.000
_cell.length_b   1.000
_cell.length_c   1.000
_cell.angle_alpha   90.00
_cell.angle_beta   90.00
_cell.angle_gamma   90.00
#
_symmetry.space_group_name_H-M   'P 1'
#
loop_
_entity.id
_entity.type
_entity.pdbx_description
1 polymer ?
#
loop_
_entity_poly.entity_id
_entity_poly.type
_entity_poly.pdbx_seq_one_letter_code
_entity_poly.pdbx_strand_id
1 'polypeptide(L)' 'PAEVKTIADLRAYLVARGNPWAETLAGAKVIRCALNQEMVKETTLLQDGAEVAFFPPVTGG' A
#
# COMPACT_ATOMS: atom_id res chain seq x y z
N PRO A 1 2.89 11.83 9.29
CA PRO A 1 1.97 12.59 8.41
C PRO A 1 0.53 12.38 8.86
N ALA A 2 -0.11 13.44 9.37
CA ALA A 2 -1.46 13.35 9.95
C ALA A 2 -2.55 13.09 8.89
N GLU A 3 -2.24 13.30 7.62
CA GLU A 3 -3.15 13.07 6.50
C GLU A 3 -3.21 11.60 6.02
N VAL A 4 -2.27 10.74 6.44
CA VAL A 4 -2.23 9.34 6.00
C VAL A 4 -3.17 8.50 6.84
N LYS A 5 -4.36 8.19 6.32
CA LYS A 5 -5.43 7.49 7.06
C LYS A 5 -5.78 6.14 6.48
N THR A 6 -5.57 5.94 5.18
CA THR A 6 -5.90 4.71 4.47
C THR A 6 -4.66 4.08 3.85
N ILE A 7 -4.79 2.83 3.39
CA ILE A 7 -3.75 2.17 2.60
C ILE A 7 -3.41 2.98 1.33
N ALA A 8 -4.42 3.57 0.68
CA ALA A 8 -4.22 4.45 -0.48
C ALA A 8 -3.37 5.68 -0.13
N ASP A 9 -3.67 6.33 0.99
CA ASP A 9 -2.90 7.50 1.45
C ASP A 9 -1.45 7.12 1.77
N LEU A 10 -1.25 5.95 2.39
CA LEU A 10 0.09 5.44 2.69
C LEU A 10 0.87 5.15 1.41
N ARG A 11 0.23 4.51 0.42
CA ARG A 11 0.83 4.27 -0.89
C ARG A 11 1.24 5.57 -1.57
N ALA A 12 0.34 6.57 -1.60
CA ALA A 12 0.61 7.89 -2.17
C ALA A 12 1.77 8.59 -1.43
N TYR A 13 1.76 8.54 -0.10
CA TYR A 13 2.82 9.08 0.74
C TYR A 13 4.18 8.42 0.44
N LEU A 14 4.23 7.10 0.29
CA LEU A 14 5.46 6.38 -0.08
C LEU A 14 5.94 6.77 -1.48
N VAL A 15 5.04 6.82 -2.48
CA VAL A 15 5.37 7.24 -3.84
C VAL A 15 5.96 8.65 -3.87
N ALA A 16 5.40 9.58 -3.08
CA ALA A 16 5.89 10.96 -2.99
C ALA A 16 7.32 11.07 -2.42
N ARG A 17 7.85 10.02 -1.77
CA ARG A 17 9.25 9.97 -1.32
C ARG A 17 10.25 9.74 -2.45
N GLY A 18 9.79 9.51 -3.68
CA GLY A 18 10.63 9.26 -4.84
C GLY A 18 11.14 7.83 -4.92
N ASN A 19 12.28 7.63 -5.59
CA ASN A 19 12.83 6.30 -5.80
C ASN A 19 13.34 5.67 -4.49
N PRO A 20 13.18 4.35 -4.29
CA PRO A 20 12.62 3.37 -5.24
C PRO A 20 11.08 3.27 -5.24
N TRP A 21 10.40 3.94 -4.31
CA TRP A 21 8.95 3.80 -4.10
C TRP A 21 8.11 4.21 -5.31
N ALA A 22 8.48 5.29 -5.99
CA ALA A 22 7.79 5.74 -7.20
C ALA A 22 7.85 4.70 -8.32
N GLU A 23 8.99 4.03 -8.51
CA GLU A 23 9.13 2.99 -9.53
C GLU A 23 8.32 1.72 -9.22
N THR A 24 8.17 1.36 -7.96
CA THR A 24 7.52 0.10 -7.55
C THR A 24 6.03 0.24 -7.26
N LEU A 25 5.61 1.38 -6.69
CA LEU A 25 4.25 1.56 -6.16
C LEU A 25 3.39 2.55 -6.96
N ALA A 26 3.90 3.22 -8.00
CA ALA A 26 3.08 4.15 -8.80
C ALA A 26 1.91 3.44 -9.55
N GLY A 27 0.90 4.23 -9.92
CA GLY A 27 -0.41 3.77 -10.42
C GLY A 27 -0.42 2.96 -11.71
N ALA A 28 0.69 2.86 -12.44
CA ALA A 28 0.79 2.00 -13.62
C ALA A 28 0.80 0.50 -13.28
N LYS A 29 1.14 0.12 -12.05
CA LYS A 29 1.23 -1.27 -11.60
C LYS A 29 0.00 -1.66 -10.80
N VAL A 30 -0.59 -2.81 -11.14
CA VAL A 30 -1.58 -3.46 -10.27
C VAL A 30 -0.82 -3.95 -9.05
N ILE A 31 -1.19 -3.43 -7.88
CA ILE A 31 -0.60 -3.79 -6.58
C ILE A 31 -1.73 -4.23 -5.66
N ARG A 32 -1.53 -5.35 -4.99
CA ARG A 32 -2.37 -5.84 -3.89
C ARG A 32 -1.78 -5.36 -2.56
N CYS A 33 -2.62 -5.32 -1.54
CA CYS A 33 -2.20 -4.90 -0.21
C CYS A 33 -2.80 -5.80 0.87
N ALA A 34 -2.05 -5.95 1.96
CA ALA A 34 -2.51 -6.60 3.17
C ALA A 34 -2.27 -5.69 4.38
N LEU A 35 -3.16 -5.79 5.36
CA LEU A 35 -3.05 -5.16 6.68
C LEU A 35 -3.09 -6.29 7.72
N ASN A 36 -2.07 -6.40 8.56
CA ASN A 36 -1.96 -7.48 9.55
C ASN A 36 -2.22 -8.87 8.93
N GLN A 37 -1.48 -9.17 7.86
CA GLN A 37 -1.54 -10.43 7.10
C GLN A 37 -2.88 -10.75 6.41
N GLU A 38 -3.87 -9.87 6.47
CA GLU A 38 -5.15 -10.03 5.77
C GLU A 38 -5.24 -9.16 4.51
N MET A 39 -5.77 -9.70 3.42
CA MET A 39 -5.98 -8.96 2.17
C MET A 39 -7.04 -7.88 2.37
N VAL A 40 -6.73 -6.64 2.03
CA VAL A 40 -7.63 -5.50 2.23
C VAL A 40 -7.81 -4.66 0.96
N LYS A 41 -8.77 -3.75 0.99
CA LYS A 41 -8.97 -2.74 -0.05
C LYS A 41 -8.08 -1.54 0.25
N GLU A 42 -7.74 -0.75 -0.77
CA GLU A 42 -6.93 0.46 -0.59
C GLU A 42 -7.65 1.53 0.27
N THR A 43 -8.98 1.46 0.37
CA THR A 43 -9.80 2.34 1.22
C THR A 43 -9.81 1.95 2.69
N THR A 44 -9.19 0.82 3.07
CA THR A 44 -9.15 0.37 4.46
C THR A 44 -8.35 1.35 5.32
N LEU A 45 -8.90 1.70 6.49
CA LEU A 45 -8.25 2.58 7.45
C LEU A 45 -7.04 1.90 8.08
N LEU A 46 -5.96 2.67 8.21
CA LEU A 46 -4.79 2.27 8.97
C LEU A 46 -5.10 2.30 10.47
N GLN A 47 -4.49 1.36 11.18
CA GLN A 47 -4.54 1.29 12.63
C GLN A 47 -3.13 1.55 13.16
N ASP A 48 -3.03 2.16 14.33
CA ASP A 48 -1.73 2.37 14.96
C ASP A 48 -1.04 1.03 15.23
N GLY A 49 0.28 0.97 14.98
CA GLY A 49 1.07 -0.26 15.10
C GLY A 49 0.79 -1.34 14.05
N ALA A 50 -0.03 -1.09 13.04
CA ALA A 50 -0.36 -2.10 12.03
C ALA A 50 0.79 -2.38 11.05
N GLU A 51 0.85 -3.63 10.58
CA GLU A 51 1.77 -4.05 9.52
C GLU A 51 1.07 -3.96 8.16
N VAL A 52 1.72 -3.31 7.19
CA VAL A 52 1.21 -3.19 5.82
C VAL A 52 2.17 -3.83 4.84
N ALA A 53 1.65 -4.68 3.96
CA ALA A 53 2.38 -5.27 2.85
C ALA A 53 1.82 -4.82 1.50
N PHE A 54 2.69 -4.53 0.54
CA PHE A 54 2.36 -4.28 -0.86
C PHE A 54 3.03 -5.33 -1.74
N PHE A 55 2.29 -5.93 -2.66
CA PHE A 55 2.82 -7.00 -3.51
C PHE A 55 2.09 -7.06 -4.87
N PRO A 56 2.73 -7.57 -5.93
CA PRO A 56 2.08 -7.77 -7.23
C PRO A 56 0.92 -8.79 -7.12
N PRO A 57 0.04 -8.87 -8.13
CA PRO A 57 -1.00 -9.90 -8.16
C PRO A 57 -0.35 -11.28 -8.07
N VAL A 58 -0.84 -12.08 -7.13
CA VAL A 58 -0.44 -13.48 -7.03
C VAL A 58 -1.24 -14.28 -8.05
N THR A 59 -0.55 -14.97 -8.95
CA THR A 59 -1.17 -15.99 -9.79
C THR A 59 -1.07 -17.31 -9.02
N GLY A 60 -2.05 -17.57 -8.16
CA GLY A 60 -2.16 -18.88 -7.53
C GLY A 60 -2.26 -19.96 -8.61
N GLY A 61 -1.43 -20.99 -8.48
CA GLY A 61 -1.51 -22.25 -9.20
C GLY A 61 -1.73 -23.37 -8.20
#